data_AF-A0A3T2FGG5-F1
#
_entry.id   AF-A0A3T2FGG5-F1
#
_cell.length_a   1.000
_cell.length_b   1.000
_cell.length_c   1.000
_cell.angle_alpha   90.00
_cell.angle_beta   90.00
_cell.angle_gamma   90.00
#
_symmetry.space_group_name_H-M   'P 1'
#
loop_
_entity.id
_entity.type
_entity.pdbx_description
1 polymer ?
#
loop_
_entity_poly.entity_id
_entity_poly.type
_entity_poly.pdbx_seq_one_letter_code
_entity_poly.pdbx_strand_id
1 'polypeptide(L)'
;MTIWVENENKCATEQTIHEKETEIGLILPTDYKQLLLKQNGGLIRKNHFPTSEPTSYGLDFGEIYYLGSLDELLTDIPEQKDVELAGKQVYFHRDESRYLGFSYMDNTSEPSIIYVDFETLQTLVVAENLAAFLEKLYFSPFPIDLAEHFPIKKLNQILAASNVQKTKQLLELLEDYPDKKWYLETLLGLLEKQEIPYNLVVCSLFENQLLYFRRKLVPELVEQIFVRLKACDGINKVTVAELYKEWN
;
A
#
# COMPACT_ATOMS: atom_id res chain seq x y z
N MET A 1 13.98 1.73 14.77
CA MET A 1 13.17 2.53 13.83
C MET A 1 12.14 1.60 13.21
N THR A 2 10.84 1.89 13.30
CA THR A 2 9.79 1.01 12.78
C THR A 2 9.63 1.23 11.28
N ILE A 3 9.82 0.20 10.46
CA ILE A 3 9.69 0.26 9.00
C ILE A 3 8.23 0.46 8.56
N TRP A 4 7.29 -0.04 9.37
CA TRP A 4 5.88 -0.03 9.10
C TRP A 4 5.26 1.36 9.15
N VAL A 5 4.34 1.60 8.24
CA VAL A 5 3.26 2.56 8.47
C VAL A 5 2.36 1.97 9.56
N GLU A 6 1.99 2.78 10.55
CA GLU A 6 1.11 2.35 11.62
C GLU A 6 -0.25 1.89 11.04
N ASN A 7 -0.68 0.70 11.45
CA ASN A 7 -1.95 0.11 11.06
C ASN A 7 -2.44 -0.85 12.15
N GLU A 8 -3.61 -1.46 11.93
CA GLU A 8 -4.23 -2.41 12.85
C GLU A 8 -3.84 -3.88 12.55
N ASN A 9 -2.81 -4.12 11.73
CA ASN A 9 -2.42 -5.48 11.38
C ASN A 9 -1.89 -6.20 12.62
N LYS A 10 -2.44 -7.38 12.88
CA LYS A 10 -2.00 -8.24 13.98
C LYS A 10 -0.59 -8.75 13.72
N CYS A 11 0.17 -8.97 14.77
CA CYS A 11 1.43 -9.72 14.68
C CYS A 11 1.17 -11.17 14.29
N ALA A 12 2.13 -11.76 13.58
CA ALA A 12 2.21 -13.21 13.43
C ALA A 12 2.70 -13.84 14.75
N THR A 13 2.48 -15.14 14.91
CA THR A 13 3.09 -15.95 15.98
C THR A 13 4.17 -16.85 15.41
N GLU A 14 5.10 -17.29 16.25
CA GLU A 14 6.12 -18.27 15.85
C GLU A 14 5.49 -19.54 15.26
N GLN A 15 4.36 -19.97 15.83
CA GLN A 15 3.60 -21.11 15.32
C GLN A 15 3.11 -20.86 13.89
N THR A 16 2.44 -19.74 13.62
CA THR A 16 1.93 -19.42 12.26
C THR A 16 3.05 -19.27 11.24
N ILE A 17 4.21 -18.74 11.66
CA ILE A 17 5.40 -18.65 10.81
C ILE A 17 5.92 -20.06 10.48
N HIS A 18 6.03 -20.94 11.47
CA HIS A 18 6.48 -22.31 11.27
C HIS A 18 5.53 -23.13 10.39
N GLU A 19 4.22 -22.95 10.57
CA GLU A 19 3.20 -23.54 9.70
C GLU A 19 3.39 -23.08 8.26
N LYS A 20 3.62 -21.78 8.03
CA LYS A 20 3.88 -21.25 6.68
C LYS A 20 5.19 -21.77 6.09
N GLU A 21 6.28 -21.81 6.85
CA GLU A 21 7.57 -22.38 6.42
C GLU A 21 7.43 -23.86 6.01
N THR A 22 6.61 -24.62 6.75
CA THR A 22 6.30 -26.01 6.43
C THR A 22 5.48 -26.14 5.15
N GLU A 23 4.49 -25.27 4.95
CA GLU A 23 3.67 -25.20 3.73
C GLU A 23 4.53 -24.93 2.49
N ILE A 24 5.41 -23.92 2.54
CA ILE A 24 6.24 -23.52 1.40
C ILE A 24 7.49 -24.40 1.23
N GLY A 25 7.82 -25.23 2.23
CA GLY A 25 9.01 -26.08 2.23
C GLY A 25 10.34 -25.32 2.23
N LEU A 26 10.36 -24.10 2.79
CA LEU A 26 11.49 -23.18 2.88
C LEU A 26 11.47 -22.45 4.22
N ILE A 27 12.65 -22.11 4.72
CA ILE A 27 12.81 -21.30 5.93
C ILE A 27 12.80 -19.82 5.52
N LEU A 28 11.91 -19.02 6.12
CA LEU A 28 11.87 -17.58 5.88
C LEU A 28 13.07 -16.89 6.54
N PRO A 29 13.57 -15.78 5.97
CA PRO A 29 14.73 -15.06 6.51
C PRO A 29 14.49 -14.58 7.93
N THR A 30 15.57 -14.55 8.73
CA THR A 30 15.48 -14.19 10.16
C THR A 30 14.86 -12.80 10.36
N ASP A 31 15.33 -11.82 9.59
CA ASP A 31 14.81 -10.44 9.66
C ASP A 31 13.34 -10.36 9.25
N TYR A 32 12.91 -11.20 8.31
CA TYR A 32 11.52 -11.19 7.84
C TYR A 32 10.60 -11.69 8.94
N LYS A 33 10.99 -12.78 9.60
CA LYS A 33 10.26 -13.31 10.77
C LYS A 33 10.17 -12.27 11.88
N GLN A 34 11.25 -11.56 12.19
CA GLN A 34 11.24 -10.49 13.19
C GLN A 34 10.29 -9.35 12.82
N LEU A 35 10.14 -9.02 11.54
CA LEU A 35 9.17 -8.05 11.07
C LEU A 35 7.74 -8.57 11.24
N LEU A 36 7.46 -9.82 10.84
CA LEU A 36 6.15 -10.47 10.94
C LEU A 36 5.66 -10.59 12.39
N LEU A 37 6.56 -10.90 13.33
CA LEU A 37 6.26 -10.94 14.77
C LEU A 37 5.89 -9.57 15.35
N LYS A 38 6.24 -8.47 14.68
CA LYS A 38 5.80 -7.11 15.05
C LYS A 38 4.50 -6.75 14.34
N GLN A 39 4.39 -7.09 13.06
CA GLN A 39 3.24 -6.81 12.22
C GLN A 39 3.24 -7.78 11.03
N ASN A 40 2.16 -8.54 10.83
CA ASN A 40 2.06 -9.52 9.76
C ASN A 40 1.79 -8.84 8.40
N GLY A 41 2.84 -8.27 7.81
CA GLY A 41 2.77 -7.53 6.56
C GLY A 41 2.17 -6.14 6.68
N GLY A 42 2.10 -5.42 5.56
CA GLY A 42 1.50 -4.10 5.46
C GLY A 42 2.41 -3.07 4.79
N LEU A 43 1.95 -1.82 4.81
CA LEU A 43 2.64 -0.71 4.15
C LEU A 43 3.92 -0.33 4.89
N ILE A 44 4.93 0.10 4.12
CA ILE A 44 6.22 0.54 4.65
C ILE A 44 6.47 2.03 4.36
N ARG A 45 7.24 2.68 5.24
CA ARG A 45 7.50 4.12 5.18
C ARG A 45 8.48 4.49 4.07
N LYS A 46 9.58 3.76 3.94
CA LYS A 46 10.58 3.93 2.88
C LYS A 46 10.11 3.13 1.67
N ASN A 47 9.96 3.79 0.53
CA ASN A 47 9.19 3.26 -0.59
C ASN A 47 9.98 3.02 -1.89
N HIS A 48 11.29 3.19 -1.85
CA HIS A 48 12.19 3.02 -2.98
C HIS A 48 13.45 2.28 -2.54
N PHE A 49 14.13 1.65 -3.49
CA PHE A 49 15.46 1.09 -3.34
C PHE A 49 16.33 1.43 -4.56
N PRO A 50 17.66 1.61 -4.38
CA PRO A 50 18.54 1.93 -5.49
C PRO A 50 18.84 0.70 -6.36
N THR A 51 19.01 0.90 -7.66
CA THR A 51 19.45 -0.11 -8.62
C THR A 51 20.67 0.38 -9.41
N SER A 52 21.53 -0.53 -9.83
CA SER A 52 22.68 -0.22 -10.71
C SER A 52 22.31 -0.13 -12.19
N GLU A 53 21.13 -0.64 -12.54
CA GLU A 53 20.58 -0.68 -13.88
C GLU A 53 19.17 -0.08 -13.88
N PRO A 54 18.72 0.52 -15.00
CA PRO A 54 17.35 0.99 -15.13
C PRO A 54 16.33 -0.12 -14.89
N THR A 55 15.23 0.23 -14.25
CA THR A 55 14.03 -0.61 -14.11
C THR A 55 12.87 0.04 -14.87
N SER A 56 11.74 -0.65 -14.95
CA SER A 56 10.49 -0.07 -15.48
C SER A 56 9.97 1.12 -14.68
N TYR A 57 10.51 1.37 -13.47
CA TYR A 57 10.18 2.55 -12.66
C TYR A 57 11.04 3.77 -12.99
N GLY A 58 12.30 3.57 -13.39
CA GLY A 58 13.24 4.67 -13.55
C GLY A 58 14.68 4.22 -13.80
N LEU A 59 15.61 5.19 -13.81
CA LEU A 59 16.98 4.97 -14.27
C LEU A 59 17.89 4.24 -13.26
N ASP A 60 17.68 4.46 -11.97
CA ASP A 60 18.58 4.02 -10.89
C ASP A 60 17.84 3.63 -9.61
N PHE A 61 16.54 3.29 -9.74
CA PHE A 61 15.73 2.86 -8.62
C PHE A 61 14.67 1.84 -9.01
N GLY A 62 14.18 1.12 -8.00
CA GLY A 62 12.89 0.43 -8.05
C GLY A 62 12.00 0.85 -6.89
N GLU A 63 10.73 0.50 -6.98
CA GLU A 63 9.72 0.86 -5.99
C GLU A 63 9.30 -0.34 -5.12
N ILE A 64 8.93 -0.05 -3.88
CA ILE A 64 8.34 -1.00 -2.94
C ILE A 64 7.46 -0.22 -1.98
N TYR A 65 6.21 -0.60 -1.74
CA TYR A 65 5.35 0.16 -0.82
C TYR A 65 4.68 -0.70 0.25
N TYR A 66 4.91 -2.01 0.22
CA TYR A 66 4.48 -2.93 1.26
C TYR A 66 5.43 -4.13 1.37
N LEU A 67 5.32 -4.84 2.49
CA LEU A 67 5.82 -6.20 2.63
C LEU A 67 4.60 -7.10 2.84
N GLY A 68 4.56 -8.25 2.16
CA GLY A 68 3.46 -9.20 2.25
C GLY A 68 3.28 -9.73 3.67
N SER A 69 2.03 -10.02 4.04
CA SER A 69 1.79 -10.92 5.17
C SER A 69 2.19 -12.36 4.81
N LEU A 70 2.12 -13.27 5.78
CA LEU A 70 2.26 -14.71 5.52
C LEU A 70 1.30 -15.20 4.42
N ASP A 71 0.07 -14.65 4.35
CA ASP A 71 -0.95 -15.04 3.37
C ASP A 71 -0.76 -14.37 2.00
N GLU A 72 0.06 -13.33 1.93
CA GLU A 72 0.35 -12.59 0.69
C GLU A 72 1.67 -13.01 0.04
N LEU A 73 2.40 -13.97 0.65
CA LEU A 73 3.57 -14.57 0.03
C LEU A 73 3.17 -15.36 -1.22
N LEU A 74 3.88 -15.12 -2.32
CA LEU A 74 3.63 -15.79 -3.59
C LEU A 74 4.78 -16.76 -3.89
N THR A 75 4.46 -18.05 -3.97
CA THR A 75 5.39 -19.12 -4.36
C THR A 75 5.19 -19.56 -5.81
N ASP A 76 3.96 -19.43 -6.30
CA ASP A 76 3.52 -19.87 -7.62
C ASP A 76 2.80 -18.72 -8.33
N ILE A 77 3.47 -18.08 -9.27
CA ILE A 77 2.91 -16.97 -10.07
C ILE A 77 2.70 -17.41 -11.52
N PRO A 78 1.68 -16.90 -12.23
CA PRO A 78 1.41 -17.27 -13.61
C PRO A 78 2.62 -17.16 -14.55
N GLU A 79 3.44 -16.13 -14.36
CA GLU A 79 4.57 -15.75 -15.20
C GLU A 79 5.74 -16.75 -15.13
N GLN A 80 5.86 -17.51 -14.03
CA GLN A 80 6.85 -18.57 -13.88
C GLN A 80 6.65 -19.74 -14.86
N LYS A 81 5.48 -19.85 -15.50
CA LYS A 81 5.24 -20.86 -16.55
C LYS A 81 6.01 -20.58 -17.83
N ASP A 82 6.27 -19.31 -18.09
CA ASP A 82 6.89 -18.84 -19.33
C ASP A 82 8.37 -18.48 -19.15
N VAL A 83 8.78 -18.16 -17.91
CA VAL A 83 10.14 -17.74 -17.56
C VAL A 83 10.62 -18.50 -16.33
N GLU A 84 11.57 -19.41 -16.52
CA GLU A 84 12.20 -20.16 -15.44
C GLU A 84 13.37 -19.38 -14.84
N LEU A 85 13.31 -19.12 -13.53
CA LEU A 85 14.39 -18.50 -12.76
C LEU A 85 15.17 -19.58 -12.00
N ALA A 86 16.48 -19.37 -11.84
CA ALA A 86 17.31 -20.30 -11.09
C ALA A 86 16.98 -20.28 -9.58
N GLY A 87 16.92 -21.46 -8.96
CA GLY A 87 16.58 -21.62 -7.55
C GLY A 87 15.08 -21.56 -7.29
N LYS A 88 14.69 -21.45 -6.01
CA LYS A 88 13.29 -21.24 -5.60
C LYS A 88 13.05 -19.80 -5.22
N GLN A 89 11.89 -19.26 -5.56
CA GLN A 89 11.53 -17.87 -5.29
C GLN A 89 10.30 -17.80 -4.40
N VAL A 90 10.33 -16.88 -3.44
CA VAL A 90 9.17 -16.53 -2.61
C VAL A 90 9.02 -15.02 -2.65
N TYR A 91 8.00 -14.52 -3.33
CA TYR A 91 7.78 -13.08 -3.50
C TYR A 91 6.99 -12.51 -2.34
N PHE A 92 7.48 -11.41 -1.79
CA PHE A 92 6.86 -10.68 -0.67
C PHE A 92 6.29 -9.32 -1.11
N HIS A 93 6.47 -8.93 -2.37
CA HIS A 93 5.89 -7.72 -2.94
C HIS A 93 5.62 -7.93 -4.43
N ARG A 94 4.51 -7.35 -4.90
CA ARG A 94 4.11 -7.31 -6.30
C ARG A 94 3.50 -5.96 -6.64
N ASP A 95 3.88 -5.46 -7.80
CA ASP A 95 3.28 -4.32 -8.47
C ASP A 95 3.15 -4.65 -9.96
N GLU A 96 1.92 -4.97 -10.39
CA GLU A 96 1.65 -5.54 -11.71
C GLU A 96 2.53 -6.78 -12.00
N SER A 97 3.33 -6.73 -13.07
CA SER A 97 4.29 -7.76 -13.52
C SER A 97 5.64 -7.69 -12.82
N ARG A 98 5.79 -6.80 -11.82
CA ARG A 98 7.05 -6.52 -11.12
C ARG A 98 7.00 -7.09 -9.71
N TYR A 99 8.02 -7.83 -9.34
CA TYR A 99 8.07 -8.59 -8.09
C TYR A 99 9.37 -8.33 -7.33
N LEU A 100 9.27 -8.35 -6.00
CA LEU A 100 10.43 -8.51 -5.13
C LEU A 100 10.28 -9.79 -4.33
N GLY A 101 11.35 -10.56 -4.25
CA GLY A 101 11.31 -11.86 -3.60
C GLY A 101 12.63 -12.32 -3.04
N PHE A 102 12.52 -13.34 -2.20
CA PHE A 102 13.63 -14.14 -1.70
C PHE A 102 14.04 -15.14 -2.78
N SER A 103 15.33 -15.17 -3.14
CA SER A 103 15.87 -16.13 -4.10
C SER A 103 16.77 -17.15 -3.39
N TYR A 104 16.30 -18.40 -3.32
CA TYR A 104 16.98 -19.50 -2.67
C TYR A 104 17.72 -20.34 -3.72
N MET A 105 19.03 -20.13 -3.85
CA MET A 105 19.87 -20.96 -4.73
C MET A 105 20.17 -22.32 -4.09
N ASP A 106 20.52 -22.35 -2.79
CA ASP A 106 20.96 -23.55 -2.07
C ASP A 106 20.12 -23.85 -0.80
N ASN A 107 18.85 -23.43 -0.76
CA ASN A 107 17.98 -23.51 0.43
C ASN A 107 18.62 -22.89 1.70
N THR A 108 19.34 -21.78 1.54
CA THR A 108 19.94 -21.02 2.65
C THR A 108 18.85 -20.37 3.50
N SER A 109 19.10 -20.20 4.80
CA SER A 109 18.20 -19.46 5.69
C SER A 109 18.24 -17.94 5.47
N GLU A 110 19.24 -17.46 4.72
CA GLU A 110 19.42 -16.07 4.35
C GLU A 110 19.55 -16.00 2.81
N PRO A 111 18.42 -15.96 2.09
CA PRO A 111 18.38 -15.82 0.64
C PRO A 111 18.67 -14.38 0.20
N SER A 112 19.17 -14.23 -1.03
CA SER A 112 19.30 -12.91 -1.64
C SER A 112 17.93 -12.32 -1.98
N ILE A 113 17.87 -11.00 -2.14
CA ILE A 113 16.68 -10.30 -2.61
C ILE A 113 16.82 -10.04 -4.10
N ILE A 114 15.81 -10.47 -4.85
CA ILE A 114 15.72 -10.23 -6.29
C ILE A 114 14.58 -9.28 -6.61
N TYR A 115 14.80 -8.44 -7.61
CA TYR A 115 13.78 -7.75 -8.38
C TYR A 115 13.58 -8.49 -9.70
N VAL A 116 12.33 -8.72 -10.07
CA VAL A 116 11.97 -9.36 -11.33
C VAL A 116 10.88 -8.54 -12.01
N ASP A 117 11.09 -8.19 -13.27
CA ASP A 117 10.06 -7.65 -14.15
C ASP A 117 9.81 -8.64 -15.28
N PHE A 118 8.65 -9.28 -15.25
CA PHE A 118 8.29 -10.28 -16.26
C PHE A 118 7.81 -9.66 -17.58
N GLU A 119 7.43 -8.38 -17.59
CA GLU A 119 7.08 -7.68 -18.83
C GLU A 119 8.32 -7.38 -19.65
N THR A 120 9.41 -6.95 -18.98
CA THR A 120 10.69 -6.63 -19.65
C THR A 120 11.72 -7.77 -19.59
N LEU A 121 11.36 -8.92 -19.00
CA LEU A 121 12.24 -10.07 -18.76
C LEU A 121 13.54 -9.70 -18.04
N GLN A 122 13.45 -8.78 -17.07
CA GLN A 122 14.59 -8.32 -16.29
C GLN A 122 14.64 -9.05 -14.95
N THR A 123 15.83 -9.46 -14.52
CA THR A 123 16.06 -9.98 -13.17
C THR A 123 17.34 -9.37 -12.60
N LEU A 124 17.23 -8.76 -11.42
CA LEU A 124 18.33 -8.10 -10.73
C LEU A 124 18.45 -8.64 -9.31
N VAL A 125 19.66 -8.93 -8.86
CA VAL A 125 19.93 -9.15 -7.42
C VAL A 125 20.13 -7.78 -6.77
N VAL A 126 19.19 -7.37 -5.92
CA VAL A 126 19.17 -6.02 -5.34
C VAL A 126 19.81 -5.96 -3.94
N ALA A 127 19.91 -7.10 -3.25
CA ALA A 127 20.64 -7.24 -1.99
C ALA A 127 21.05 -8.69 -1.71
N GLU A 128 22.08 -8.85 -0.89
CA GLU A 128 22.59 -10.17 -0.47
C GLU A 128 21.67 -10.88 0.53
N ASN A 129 20.87 -10.12 1.29
CA ASN A 129 19.88 -10.61 2.25
C ASN A 129 18.87 -9.50 2.59
N LEU A 130 17.87 -9.83 3.40
CA LEU A 130 16.81 -8.87 3.76
C LEU A 130 17.35 -7.71 4.59
N ALA A 131 18.19 -7.91 5.61
CA ALA A 131 18.79 -6.80 6.37
C ALA A 131 19.44 -5.76 5.44
N ALA A 132 20.31 -6.20 4.53
CA ALA A 132 20.99 -5.33 3.59
C ALA A 132 20.00 -4.60 2.65
N PHE A 133 18.91 -5.25 2.26
CA PHE A 133 17.85 -4.62 1.46
C PHE A 133 17.14 -3.51 2.25
N LEU A 134 16.73 -3.79 3.49
CA LEU A 134 16.01 -2.84 4.34
C LEU A 134 16.83 -1.58 4.66
N GLU A 135 18.15 -1.72 4.81
CA GLU A 135 19.07 -0.59 5.02
C GLU A 135 19.14 0.34 3.81
N LYS A 136 19.10 -0.22 2.60
CA LYS A 136 19.13 0.54 1.33
C LYS A 136 17.84 1.29 1.02
N LEU A 137 16.72 0.91 1.66
CA LEU A 137 15.44 1.56 1.41
C LEU A 137 15.51 3.06 1.72
N TYR A 138 14.87 3.87 0.89
CA TYR A 138 14.72 5.31 1.11
C TYR A 138 13.32 5.78 0.71
N PHE A 139 12.97 7.00 1.11
CA PHE A 139 11.70 7.60 0.74
C PHE A 139 11.88 8.54 -0.44
N SER A 140 11.04 8.39 -1.46
CA SER A 140 10.87 9.34 -2.55
C SER A 140 9.37 9.50 -2.86
N PRO A 141 8.84 10.73 -3.04
CA PRO A 141 7.45 10.93 -3.39
C PRO A 141 7.11 10.29 -4.75
N PHE A 142 5.99 9.56 -4.81
CA PHE A 142 5.46 9.05 -6.08
C PHE A 142 4.88 10.21 -6.94
N PRO A 143 4.96 10.10 -8.28
CA PRO A 143 4.34 11.07 -9.19
C PRO A 143 2.81 10.92 -9.17
N ILE A 144 2.12 11.83 -8.47
CA ILE A 144 0.67 11.75 -8.23
C ILE A 144 -0.18 12.05 -9.47
N ASP A 145 0.42 12.59 -10.53
CA ASP A 145 -0.19 12.80 -11.85
C ASP A 145 -0.64 11.49 -12.50
N LEU A 146 -0.10 10.35 -12.07
CA LEU A 146 -0.50 9.01 -12.51
C LEU A 146 -1.36 8.26 -11.49
N ALA A 147 -1.83 8.93 -10.43
CA ALA A 147 -2.50 8.29 -9.30
C ALA A 147 -3.71 7.43 -9.68
N GLU A 148 -4.47 7.81 -10.72
CA GLU A 148 -5.63 7.04 -11.19
C GLU A 148 -5.28 5.60 -11.62
N HIS A 149 -4.03 5.36 -12.04
CA HIS A 149 -3.53 4.07 -12.47
C HIS A 149 -2.86 3.28 -11.34
N PHE A 150 -2.65 3.90 -10.18
CA PHE A 150 -1.94 3.25 -9.09
C PHE A 150 -2.83 2.21 -8.38
N PRO A 151 -2.25 1.08 -7.96
CA PRO A 151 -2.96 0.13 -7.12
C PRO A 151 -3.30 0.77 -5.77
N ILE A 152 -4.42 0.35 -5.18
CA ILE A 152 -4.92 0.86 -3.88
C ILE A 152 -3.82 0.85 -2.80
N LYS A 153 -2.97 -0.18 -2.73
CA LYS A 153 -1.87 -0.23 -1.76
C LYS A 153 -0.88 0.92 -1.93
N LYS A 154 -0.55 1.31 -3.16
CA LYS A 154 0.34 2.44 -3.45
C LYS A 154 -0.36 3.76 -3.10
N LEU A 155 -1.64 3.91 -3.42
CA LEU A 155 -2.44 5.06 -3.00
C LEU A 155 -2.49 5.22 -1.47
N ASN A 156 -2.72 4.11 -0.75
CA ASN A 156 -2.72 4.10 0.71
C ASN A 156 -1.34 4.47 1.29
N GLN A 157 -0.24 4.06 0.64
CA GLN A 157 1.10 4.47 1.05
C GLN A 157 1.31 5.98 0.84
N ILE A 158 0.86 6.54 -0.30
CA ILE A 158 0.92 7.98 -0.55
C ILE A 158 0.13 8.74 0.52
N LEU A 159 -1.09 8.29 0.81
CA LEU A 159 -1.95 8.89 1.84
C LEU A 159 -1.30 8.86 3.22
N ALA A 160 -0.68 7.73 3.59
CA ALA A 160 0.02 7.59 4.86
C ALA A 160 1.24 8.52 5.00
N ALA A 161 1.92 8.83 3.88
CA ALA A 161 3.05 9.77 3.85
C ALA A 161 2.64 11.24 3.63
N SER A 162 1.34 11.51 3.40
CA SER A 162 0.84 12.83 3.02
C SER A 162 0.40 13.69 4.20
N ASN A 163 0.66 14.99 4.09
CA ASN A 163 0.03 16.00 4.94
C ASN A 163 -1.36 16.37 4.40
N VAL A 164 -2.10 17.19 5.15
CA VAL A 164 -3.47 17.64 4.80
C VAL A 164 -3.58 18.16 3.36
N GLN A 165 -2.63 18.98 2.92
CA GLN A 165 -2.65 19.58 1.58
C GLN A 165 -2.42 18.53 0.48
N LYS A 166 -1.43 17.65 0.65
CA LYS A 166 -1.15 16.57 -0.30
C LYS A 166 -2.27 15.54 -0.35
N THR A 167 -2.87 15.23 0.80
CA THR A 167 -4.07 14.37 0.88
C THR A 167 -5.22 15.00 0.08
N LYS A 168 -5.48 16.30 0.25
CA LYS A 168 -6.49 17.01 -0.54
C LYS A 168 -6.21 16.89 -2.04
N GLN A 169 -4.99 17.24 -2.46
CA GLN A 169 -4.58 17.19 -3.87
C GLN A 169 -4.76 15.79 -4.48
N LEU A 170 -4.33 14.74 -3.77
CA LEU A 170 -4.50 13.37 -4.24
C LEU A 170 -5.98 13.00 -4.40
N LEU A 171 -6.82 13.33 -3.41
CA LEU A 171 -8.24 12.99 -3.47
C LEU A 171 -9.02 13.84 -4.48
N GLU A 172 -8.60 15.07 -4.75
CA GLU A 172 -9.11 15.88 -5.87
C GLU A 172 -8.79 15.22 -7.22
N LEU A 173 -7.57 14.71 -7.41
CA LEU A 173 -7.20 13.97 -8.62
C LEU A 173 -8.00 12.66 -8.76
N LEU A 174 -8.38 12.04 -7.65
CA LEU A 174 -9.14 10.80 -7.60
C LEU A 174 -10.66 11.03 -7.49
N GLU A 175 -11.16 12.22 -7.85
CA GLU A 175 -12.58 12.56 -7.67
C GLU A 175 -13.53 11.68 -8.48
N ASP A 176 -13.10 11.11 -9.62
CA ASP A 176 -13.88 10.12 -10.40
C ASP A 176 -13.35 8.69 -10.26
N TYR A 177 -12.55 8.42 -9.22
CA TYR A 177 -11.97 7.09 -9.03
C TYR A 177 -13.08 6.01 -8.99
N PRO A 178 -12.93 4.90 -9.75
CA PRO A 178 -14.00 3.90 -9.89
C PRO A 178 -14.44 3.27 -8.57
N ASP A 179 -13.50 3.02 -7.65
CA ASP A 179 -13.79 2.47 -6.34
C ASP A 179 -14.27 3.55 -5.37
N LYS A 180 -15.55 3.91 -5.51
CA LYS A 180 -16.22 4.87 -4.61
C LYS A 180 -16.31 4.37 -3.18
N LYS A 181 -16.26 3.06 -2.95
CA LYS A 181 -16.25 2.52 -1.59
C LYS A 181 -14.93 2.91 -0.91
N TRP A 182 -13.80 2.58 -1.52
CA TRP A 182 -12.47 2.96 -1.00
C TRP A 182 -12.33 4.48 -0.81
N TYR A 183 -12.82 5.28 -1.77
CA TYR A 183 -12.75 6.73 -1.66
C TYR A 183 -13.52 7.26 -0.43
N LEU A 184 -14.75 6.80 -0.22
CA LEU A 184 -15.57 7.22 0.93
C LEU A 184 -15.04 6.67 2.26
N GLU A 185 -14.53 5.45 2.30
CA GLU A 185 -13.84 4.88 3.47
C GLU A 185 -12.59 5.69 3.82
N THR A 186 -11.85 6.17 2.81
CA THR A 186 -10.71 7.07 3.00
C THR A 186 -11.15 8.39 3.64
N LEU A 187 -12.25 9.00 3.18
CA LEU A 187 -12.80 10.20 3.80
C LEU A 187 -13.19 9.97 5.27
N LEU A 188 -13.81 8.81 5.58
CA LEU A 188 -14.14 8.44 6.96
C LEU A 188 -12.89 8.33 7.84
N GLY A 189 -11.85 7.63 7.37
CA GLY A 189 -10.59 7.52 8.11
C GLY A 189 -9.90 8.87 8.34
N LEU A 190 -10.07 9.84 7.44
CA LEU A 190 -9.59 11.21 7.68
C LEU A 190 -10.39 11.94 8.77
N LEU A 191 -11.72 11.72 8.87
CA LEU A 191 -12.55 12.28 9.94
C LEU A 191 -12.25 11.66 11.31
N GLU A 192 -11.80 10.40 11.35
CA GLU A 192 -11.41 9.72 12.60
C GLU A 192 -10.21 10.36 13.29
N LYS A 193 -9.38 11.10 12.54
CA LYS A 193 -8.27 11.90 13.11
C LYS A 193 -8.77 13.03 14.02
N GLN A 194 -10.03 13.46 13.86
CA GLN A 194 -10.66 14.56 14.64
C GLN A 194 -9.89 15.88 14.60
N GLU A 195 -9.15 16.12 13.51
CA GLU A 195 -8.39 17.34 13.30
C GLU A 195 -9.15 18.29 12.37
N ILE A 196 -9.31 19.56 12.78
CA ILE A 196 -10.05 20.57 12.02
C ILE A 196 -9.59 20.67 10.55
N PRO A 197 -8.28 20.70 10.21
CA PRO A 197 -7.86 20.76 8.82
C PRO A 197 -8.34 19.57 7.97
N TYR A 198 -8.33 18.35 8.51
CA TYR A 198 -8.83 17.17 7.81
C TYR A 198 -10.35 17.20 7.69
N ASN A 199 -11.07 17.64 8.73
CA ASN A 199 -12.53 17.78 8.68
C ASN A 199 -12.98 18.71 7.53
N LEU A 200 -12.32 19.88 7.41
CA LEU A 200 -12.62 20.86 6.36
C LEU A 200 -12.33 20.31 4.96
N VAL A 201 -11.20 19.60 4.79
CA VAL A 201 -10.85 18.94 3.53
C VAL A 201 -11.89 17.89 3.16
N VAL A 202 -12.28 17.03 4.10
CA VAL A 202 -13.29 16.00 3.85
C VAL A 202 -14.64 16.63 3.47
N CYS A 203 -15.07 17.67 4.17
CA CYS A 203 -16.32 18.35 3.85
C CYS A 203 -16.34 18.87 2.41
N SER A 204 -15.26 19.51 1.95
CA SER A 204 -15.13 20.03 0.59
C SER A 204 -15.07 18.91 -0.46
N LEU A 205 -14.28 17.87 -0.23
CA LEU A 205 -14.18 16.72 -1.14
C LEU A 205 -15.52 15.98 -1.25
N PHE A 206 -16.22 15.81 -0.12
CA PHE A 206 -17.50 15.12 -0.06
C PHE A 206 -18.63 15.90 -0.72
N GLU A 207 -18.65 17.22 -0.57
CA GLU A 207 -19.56 18.10 -1.32
C GLU A 207 -19.42 17.87 -2.83
N ASN A 208 -18.19 17.87 -3.35
CA ASN A 208 -17.92 17.59 -4.77
C ASN A 208 -18.42 16.19 -5.18
N GLN A 209 -18.20 15.17 -4.33
CA GLN A 209 -18.74 13.82 -4.58
C GLN A 209 -20.27 13.80 -4.67
N LEU A 210 -20.97 14.50 -3.79
CA LEU A 210 -22.43 14.58 -3.80
C LEU A 210 -22.96 15.31 -5.03
N LEU A 211 -22.35 16.42 -5.42
CA LEU A 211 -22.84 17.24 -6.53
C LEU A 211 -22.64 16.57 -7.90
N TYR A 212 -21.48 15.94 -8.13
CA TYR A 212 -21.11 15.45 -9.45
C TYR A 212 -21.14 13.93 -9.59
N PHE A 213 -21.04 13.19 -8.49
CA PHE A 213 -20.88 11.72 -8.50
C PHE A 213 -21.97 10.98 -7.72
N ARG A 214 -23.05 11.66 -7.29
CA ARG A 214 -24.16 11.12 -6.46
C ARG A 214 -24.56 9.68 -6.78
N ARG A 215 -24.76 9.38 -8.07
CA ARG A 215 -25.28 8.08 -8.55
C ARG A 215 -24.31 6.91 -8.35
N LYS A 216 -23.01 7.20 -8.14
CA LYS A 216 -21.96 6.18 -7.94
C LYS A 216 -21.67 5.93 -6.45
N LEU A 217 -22.22 6.75 -5.54
CA LEU A 217 -21.87 6.70 -4.12
C LEU A 217 -22.54 5.53 -3.40
N VAL A 218 -21.86 5.03 -2.37
CA VAL A 218 -22.38 3.97 -1.48
C VAL A 218 -23.25 4.62 -0.40
N PRO A 219 -24.59 4.44 -0.41
CA PRO A 219 -25.49 5.18 0.49
C PRO A 219 -25.14 5.06 1.97
N GLU A 220 -24.78 3.86 2.42
CA GLU A 220 -24.42 3.62 3.82
C GLU A 220 -23.21 4.46 4.26
N LEU A 221 -22.17 4.56 3.42
CA LEU A 221 -20.98 5.35 3.73
C LEU A 221 -21.27 6.85 3.67
N VAL A 222 -22.14 7.29 2.75
CA VAL A 222 -22.61 8.68 2.67
C VAL A 222 -23.30 9.08 3.98
N GLU A 223 -24.21 8.25 4.50
CA GLU A 223 -24.87 8.49 5.79
C GLU A 223 -23.87 8.55 6.94
N GLN A 224 -22.89 7.64 6.98
CA GLN A 224 -21.84 7.65 8.00
C GLN A 224 -21.02 8.94 7.95
N ILE A 225 -20.64 9.42 6.76
CA ILE A 225 -19.89 10.68 6.60
C ILE A 225 -20.72 11.86 7.14
N PHE A 226 -22.03 11.92 6.83
CA PHE A 226 -22.90 12.96 7.37
C PHE A 226 -22.97 12.94 8.90
N VAL A 227 -23.10 11.76 9.51
CA VAL A 227 -23.09 11.61 10.97
C VAL A 227 -21.78 12.13 11.56
N ARG A 228 -20.63 11.77 10.97
CA ARG A 228 -19.31 12.20 11.43
C ARG A 228 -19.12 13.71 11.26
N LEU A 229 -19.43 14.29 10.09
CA LEU A 229 -19.32 15.74 9.85
C LEU A 229 -20.21 16.57 10.80
N LYS A 230 -21.39 16.06 11.17
CA LYS A 230 -22.26 16.68 12.18
C LYS A 230 -21.65 16.66 13.58
N ALA A 231 -20.79 15.69 13.89
CA ALA A 231 -20.08 15.61 15.17
C ALA A 231 -18.73 16.36 15.19
N CYS A 232 -18.07 16.55 14.04
CA CYS A 232 -16.75 17.17 13.95
C CYS A 232 -16.71 18.67 14.26
N ASP A 233 -15.63 19.12 14.90
CA ASP A 233 -15.33 20.54 15.11
C ASP A 233 -14.89 21.24 13.82
N GLY A 234 -15.09 22.56 13.77
CA GLY A 234 -14.72 23.41 12.63
C GLY A 234 -15.66 23.34 11.43
N ILE A 235 -16.65 22.44 11.44
CA ILE A 235 -17.62 22.26 10.36
C ILE A 235 -18.83 23.18 10.51
N ASN A 236 -19.20 23.88 9.44
CA ASN A 236 -20.45 24.64 9.37
C ASN A 236 -21.66 23.69 9.27
N LYS A 237 -22.43 23.57 10.35
CA LYS A 237 -23.59 22.67 10.42
C LYS A 237 -24.73 23.06 9.47
N VAL A 238 -24.83 24.32 9.08
CA VAL A 238 -25.81 24.78 8.08
C VAL A 238 -25.48 24.17 6.72
N THR A 239 -24.21 24.28 6.29
CA THR A 239 -23.73 23.69 5.03
C THR A 239 -23.95 22.18 4.99
N VAL A 240 -23.62 21.46 6.07
CA VAL A 240 -23.86 20.01 6.13
C VAL A 240 -25.35 19.67 6.04
N ALA A 241 -26.22 20.46 6.64
CA ALA A 241 -27.67 20.25 6.56
C ALA A 241 -28.22 20.52 5.15
N GLU A 242 -27.64 21.46 4.41
CA GLU A 242 -27.98 21.72 3.00
C GLU A 242 -27.53 20.56 2.11
N LEU A 243 -26.27 20.11 2.25
CA LEU A 243 -25.76 18.94 1.52
C LEU A 243 -26.58 17.68 1.80
N TYR A 244 -27.06 17.50 3.03
CA TYR A 244 -27.92 16.37 3.39
C TYR A 244 -29.28 16.41 2.68
N LYS A 245 -29.82 17.61 2.40
CA LYS A 245 -31.04 17.75 1.59
C LYS A 245 -30.78 17.39 0.14
N GLU A 246 -29.63 17.78 -0.40
CA GLU A 246 -29.22 17.41 -1.77
C GLU A 246 -29.01 15.90 -1.94
N TRP A 247 -28.68 15.18 -0.87
CA TRP A 247 -28.55 13.72 -0.88
C TRP A 247 -29.90 12.99 -0.81
N ASN A 248 -30.91 13.55 -0.14
CA ASN A 248 -32.27 12.99 -0.08
C ASN A 248 -33.13 13.39 -1.27
#